data_AF-A0A2D5ISL8-F1
#
_entry.id   AF-A0A2D5ISL8-F1
#
_cell.length_a   1.000
_cell.length_b   1.000
_cell.length_c   1.000
_cell.angle_alpha   90.00
_cell.angle_beta   90.00
_cell.angle_gamma   90.00
#
_symmetry.space_group_name_H-M   'P 1'
#
loop_
_entity.id
_entity.type
_entity.pdbx_description
1 polymer ?
#
loop_
_entity_poly.entity_id
_entity_poly.type
_entity_poly.pdbx_seq_one_letter_code
_entity_poly.pdbx_strand_id
1 'polypeptide(L)'
;MRCDAVKSIGLALLLGTGVLTLAAADRKPPGKTVPSARSVDRIDPERPWQHDDGRIQHRGRLFDSWNAWREANPQHDHRCGTPVPDTSSGGDGIAGAGDCSLTSTNPTDEYDPSNMDLVIPVVVHVIMNDDGTMGDISRETIERQMVILNDDFSGTGVNSDTNTPSAGIRFVIAGIDPFGMPTTGITRSNDSVWFNDQGDYWNELAWDPTRYVNVYTNTAGGVLGYVNAFPATGSAGQIDDRIVIDWRVFGEGGSYGPPQDLGRILTHEVGHYLGLFHTFHNGCGDETCLASGDLICDTPPHAEPNRECTSANSCGVTDPISNFMNYSWQACMSGFTNQQVRRMRCTILNFRSELASESEACGYTCEHDLNGDGFVDGGDLGVMLARIGGSSPGRFQCGDFDLDGEITGGDLGSLLSAWGQCPVLACDAIETCDDGDECTTDYCVDGECIHVQPTYCGVCGDPDAGSCYESNGSVGCSDQDCCEAICNVDPYCCVVSWDASCRNKAQSGDYPGCDG
;
A
#
# COMPACT_ATOMS: atom_id res chain seq x y z
N MET A 1 82.63 5.17 1.12
CA MET A 1 83.92 5.81 1.50
C MET A 1 84.39 6.69 0.34
N ARG A 2 85.25 7.66 0.62
CA ARG A 2 85.49 8.90 -0.17
C ARG A 2 84.31 9.89 -0.04
N CYS A 3 84.49 11.14 0.41
CA CYS A 3 85.41 12.25 0.07
C CYS A 3 84.80 13.17 -1.01
N ASP A 4 84.90 14.51 -0.97
CA ASP A 4 85.62 15.38 -0.02
C ASP A 4 85.12 16.85 -0.04
N ALA A 5 85.78 17.73 0.72
CA ALA A 5 85.89 19.19 0.50
C ALA A 5 84.74 20.14 0.93
N VAL A 6 84.73 20.49 2.22
CA VAL A 6 84.89 21.86 2.77
C VAL A 6 84.22 23.05 2.04
N LYS A 7 83.39 23.80 2.78
CA LYS A 7 83.29 25.28 2.64
C LYS A 7 82.93 25.94 3.99
N SER A 8 83.27 27.23 4.13
CA SER A 8 83.14 27.97 5.39
C SER A 8 82.07 29.08 5.32
N ILE A 9 81.37 29.25 6.45
CA ILE A 9 80.66 30.42 6.99
C ILE A 9 80.33 31.56 5.99
N GLY A 10 79.04 31.80 5.78
CA GLY A 10 78.52 32.99 5.10
C GLY A 10 77.11 33.35 5.58
N LEU A 11 76.85 34.65 5.78
CA LEU A 11 75.57 35.21 6.22
C LEU A 11 74.67 35.52 5.02
N ALA A 12 73.46 34.94 4.94
CA ALA A 12 72.38 35.44 4.08
C ALA A 12 71.00 34.89 4.49
N LEU A 13 69.96 35.71 4.36
CA LEU A 13 68.58 35.24 4.17
C LEU A 13 68.49 34.51 2.83
N LEU A 14 67.74 33.42 2.75
CA LEU A 14 67.31 32.86 1.47
C LEU A 14 65.90 32.27 1.55
N LEU A 15 65.17 32.42 0.46
CA LEU A 15 63.75 32.13 0.31
C LEU A 15 63.47 30.63 0.39
N GLY A 16 62.58 30.20 1.28
CA GLY A 16 61.96 28.88 1.21
C GLY A 16 60.90 28.85 0.12
N THR A 17 61.01 27.92 -0.84
CA THR A 17 60.04 27.73 -1.91
C THR A 17 58.69 27.26 -1.35
N GLY A 18 57.60 27.93 -1.74
CA GLY A 18 56.26 27.57 -1.32
C GLY A 18 55.78 26.26 -1.94
N VAL A 19 55.77 25.19 -1.15
CA VAL A 19 54.89 24.03 -1.37
C VAL A 19 53.74 24.17 -0.38
N LEU A 20 52.52 24.43 -0.87
CA LEU A 20 51.36 24.67 -0.03
C LEU A 20 50.71 23.35 0.44
N THR A 21 51.45 22.55 1.21
CA THR A 21 50.84 21.47 1.99
C THR A 21 50.06 22.08 3.15
N LEU A 22 48.72 22.15 3.04
CA LEU A 22 47.87 22.30 4.21
C LEU A 22 48.03 21.04 5.06
N ALA A 23 48.82 21.15 6.13
CA ALA A 23 48.79 20.16 7.20
C ALA A 23 47.40 20.23 7.83
N ALA A 24 46.63 19.15 7.71
CA ALA A 24 45.35 19.03 8.40
C ALA A 24 45.59 19.13 9.91
N ALA A 25 45.10 20.20 10.53
CA ALA A 25 45.12 20.32 11.98
C ALA A 25 44.06 19.37 12.54
N ASP A 26 44.48 18.39 13.35
CA ASP A 26 43.60 17.42 14.03
C ASP A 26 42.62 18.12 14.98
N ARG A 27 41.55 18.67 14.42
CA ARG A 27 40.34 19.04 15.15
C ARG A 27 39.59 17.76 15.47
N LYS A 28 40.07 17.08 16.52
CA LYS A 28 39.34 16.02 17.21
C LYS A 28 37.87 16.48 17.35
N PRO A 29 36.89 15.74 16.79
CA PRO A 29 35.51 16.19 16.80
C PRO A 29 35.03 16.39 18.25
N PRO A 30 34.08 17.30 18.49
CA PRO A 30 33.46 17.41 19.81
C PRO A 30 32.96 16.01 20.19
N GLY A 31 33.44 15.50 21.32
CA GLY A 31 33.20 14.11 21.68
C GLY A 31 31.70 13.87 21.75
N LYS A 32 31.19 12.91 20.97
CA LYS A 32 29.80 12.47 21.06
C LYS A 32 29.51 12.26 22.55
N THR A 33 28.58 13.03 23.10
CA THR A 33 27.94 12.65 24.34
C THR A 33 27.45 11.23 24.13
N VAL A 34 27.89 10.30 24.98
CA VAL A 34 27.39 8.92 24.96
C VAL A 34 25.87 9.02 24.89
N PRO A 35 25.20 8.34 23.95
CA PRO A 35 23.75 8.42 23.86
C PRO A 35 23.15 8.20 25.24
N SER A 36 22.12 8.97 25.59
CA SER A 36 21.17 8.46 26.58
C SER A 36 20.82 7.04 26.15
N ALA A 37 20.77 6.09 27.09
CA ALA A 37 20.46 4.71 26.73
C ALA A 37 19.21 4.68 25.86
N ARG A 38 19.20 3.80 24.82
CA ARG A 38 17.99 3.47 24.03
C ARG A 38 16.81 3.38 25.00
N SER A 39 15.65 3.91 24.62
CA SER A 39 14.44 3.95 25.45
C SER A 39 13.98 2.54 25.81
N VAL A 40 14.56 1.97 26.88
CA VAL A 40 14.21 0.64 27.39
C VAL A 40 12.76 0.70 27.88
N ASP A 41 11.96 -0.23 27.39
CA ASP A 41 10.58 -0.52 27.75
C ASP A 41 9.56 0.61 27.56
N ARG A 42 9.02 0.68 26.33
CA ARG A 42 7.56 0.58 26.14
C ARG A 42 7.23 -0.44 25.05
N ILE A 43 7.57 -1.70 25.31
CA ILE A 43 6.80 -2.83 24.76
C ILE A 43 5.44 -2.79 25.48
N ASP A 44 4.35 -2.70 24.72
CA ASP A 44 3.00 -2.66 25.25
C ASP A 44 2.41 -4.09 25.25
N PRO A 45 2.17 -4.72 26.43
CA PRO A 45 1.61 -6.06 26.51
C PRO A 45 0.14 -6.17 26.03
N GLU A 46 -0.51 -5.03 25.79
CA GLU A 46 -1.85 -4.95 25.20
C GLU A 46 -1.82 -4.97 23.66
N ARG A 47 -0.66 -4.75 23.02
CA ARG A 47 -0.47 -4.99 21.57
C ARG A 47 -0.01 -6.44 21.32
N PRO A 48 -0.35 -7.05 20.17
CA PRO A 48 0.17 -8.36 19.80
C PRO A 48 1.67 -8.28 19.44
N TRP A 49 2.38 -9.37 19.70
CA TRP A 49 3.81 -9.54 19.45
C TRP A 49 4.08 -10.88 18.78
N GLN A 50 4.62 -10.87 17.57
CA GLN A 50 5.16 -12.02 16.86
C GLN A 50 6.59 -12.31 17.33
N HIS A 51 6.82 -13.57 17.74
CA HIS A 51 8.14 -14.11 18.06
C HIS A 51 8.83 -14.69 16.83
N ASP A 52 10.15 -14.89 16.90
CA ASP A 52 10.97 -15.45 15.81
C ASP A 52 10.63 -16.91 15.44
N ASP A 53 9.73 -17.57 16.19
CA ASP A 53 9.14 -18.87 15.84
C ASP A 53 7.72 -18.78 15.23
N GLY A 54 7.27 -17.57 14.90
CA GLY A 54 6.00 -17.28 14.23
C GLY A 54 4.79 -17.17 15.16
N ARG A 55 4.92 -17.56 16.43
CA ARG A 55 3.81 -17.55 17.40
C ARG A 55 3.56 -16.14 17.91
N ILE A 56 2.29 -15.85 18.19
CA ILE A 56 1.81 -14.51 18.57
C ILE A 56 1.49 -14.50 20.06
N GLN A 57 2.02 -13.49 20.78
CA GLN A 57 1.71 -13.23 22.17
C GLN A 57 0.88 -11.96 22.30
N HIS A 58 -0.24 -12.00 23.04
CA HIS A 58 -1.12 -10.85 23.28
C HIS A 58 -1.79 -11.03 24.64
N ARG A 59 -1.74 -10.00 25.51
CA ARG A 59 -2.37 -10.02 26.86
C ARG A 59 -1.99 -11.26 27.70
N GLY A 60 -0.74 -11.71 27.58
CA GLY A 60 -0.21 -12.88 28.29
C GLY A 60 -0.70 -14.24 27.79
N ARG A 61 -1.48 -14.30 26.70
CA ARG A 61 -1.83 -15.52 25.96
C ARG A 61 -0.90 -15.69 24.77
N LEU A 62 -0.66 -16.94 24.37
CA LEU A 62 0.11 -17.31 23.19
C LEU A 62 -0.82 -18.02 22.19
N PHE A 63 -0.60 -17.77 20.89
CA PHE A 63 -1.37 -18.28 19.76
C PHE A 63 -0.38 -18.81 18.70
N ASP A 64 -0.71 -19.90 18.03
CA ASP A 64 0.24 -20.57 17.12
C ASP A 64 0.43 -19.82 15.77
N SER A 65 -0.47 -18.89 15.44
CA SER A 65 -0.36 -18.00 14.28
C SER A 65 -1.16 -16.72 14.48
N TRP A 66 -0.99 -15.76 13.57
CA TRP A 66 -1.84 -14.57 13.49
C TRP A 66 -3.32 -14.91 13.26
N ASN A 67 -3.64 -15.95 12.49
CA ASN A 67 -5.04 -16.31 12.21
C ASN A 67 -5.70 -16.86 13.49
N ALA A 68 -5.00 -17.73 14.24
CA ALA A 68 -5.43 -18.19 15.56
C ALA A 68 -5.59 -17.04 16.58
N TRP A 69 -4.82 -15.95 16.43
CA TRP A 69 -5.03 -14.72 17.20
C TRP A 69 -6.28 -13.94 16.73
N ARG A 70 -6.49 -13.76 15.42
CA ARG A 70 -7.66 -13.06 14.87
C ARG A 70 -8.97 -13.78 15.25
N GLU A 71 -9.03 -15.09 15.06
CA GLU A 71 -10.14 -15.97 15.45
C GLU A 71 -10.48 -15.87 16.95
N ALA A 72 -9.46 -15.75 17.80
CA ALA A 72 -9.65 -15.60 19.24
C ALA A 72 -10.02 -14.18 19.69
N ASN A 73 -9.99 -13.19 18.79
CA ASN A 73 -10.33 -11.78 19.05
C ASN A 73 -11.29 -11.24 17.96
N PRO A 74 -12.48 -11.85 17.74
CA PRO A 74 -13.36 -11.52 16.61
C PRO A 74 -14.12 -10.19 16.73
N GLN A 75 -13.96 -9.48 17.87
CA GLN A 75 -14.49 -8.12 18.08
C GLN A 75 -13.44 -7.03 17.83
N HIS A 76 -12.19 -7.40 17.54
CA HIS A 76 -11.16 -6.48 17.10
C HIS A 76 -11.30 -6.31 15.59
N ASP A 77 -11.19 -5.08 15.07
CA ASP A 77 -11.07 -4.91 13.62
C ASP A 77 -9.67 -5.33 13.20
N HIS A 78 -9.59 -6.18 12.19
CA HIS A 78 -8.33 -6.76 11.70
C HIS A 78 -7.93 -6.21 10.34
N ARG A 79 -8.72 -5.28 9.76
CA ARG A 79 -8.46 -4.72 8.43
C ARG A 79 -7.64 -3.43 8.48
N CYS A 80 -8.27 -2.30 8.79
CA CYS A 80 -7.60 -1.00 8.89
C CYS A 80 -7.48 -0.58 10.36
N GLY A 81 -6.31 -0.06 10.75
CA GLY A 81 -6.05 0.48 12.09
C GLY A 81 -6.10 2.01 12.15
N THR A 82 -6.44 2.68 11.04
CA THR A 82 -6.51 4.15 10.95
C THR A 82 -7.50 4.70 11.97
N PRO A 83 -7.12 5.67 12.83
CA PRO A 83 -8.01 6.20 13.85
C PRO A 83 -9.26 6.85 13.24
N VAL A 84 -10.43 6.51 13.78
CA VAL A 84 -11.70 7.15 13.41
C VAL A 84 -11.58 8.68 13.61
N PRO A 85 -11.87 9.51 12.59
CA PRO A 85 -11.68 10.95 12.67
C PRO A 85 -12.63 11.58 13.70
N ASP A 86 -12.12 12.49 14.53
CA ASP A 86 -12.97 13.27 15.44
C ASP A 86 -13.68 14.37 14.67
N THR A 87 -14.91 14.08 14.23
CA THR A 87 -15.82 15.03 13.57
C THR A 87 -16.52 15.98 14.55
N SER A 88 -16.32 15.82 15.86
CA SER A 88 -16.97 16.61 16.91
C SER A 88 -16.11 17.77 17.41
N SER A 89 -14.78 17.61 17.37
CA SER A 89 -13.83 18.71 17.55
C SER A 89 -13.56 19.38 16.21
N GLY A 90 -13.86 20.68 16.08
CA GLY A 90 -13.56 21.49 14.90
C GLY A 90 -12.05 21.74 14.73
N GLY A 91 -11.32 20.69 14.38
CA GLY A 91 -9.87 20.70 14.13
C GLY A 91 -9.53 21.28 12.76
N ASP A 92 -9.91 22.53 12.50
CA ASP A 92 -9.55 23.25 11.28
C ASP A 92 -8.06 23.68 11.36
N GLY A 93 -7.18 22.69 11.18
CA GLY A 93 -5.72 22.72 11.39
C GLY A 93 -4.89 23.56 10.41
N ILE A 94 -5.39 24.75 10.04
CA ILE A 94 -4.83 25.72 9.09
C ILE A 94 -5.05 25.37 7.60
N ALA A 95 -5.62 26.34 6.87
CA ALA A 95 -5.90 26.38 5.42
C ALA A 95 -7.04 25.47 4.89
N GLY A 96 -7.76 25.98 3.88
CA GLY A 96 -8.90 25.30 3.23
C GLY A 96 -10.24 25.45 3.96
N ALA A 97 -11.17 26.28 3.44
CA ALA A 97 -12.47 26.50 4.07
C ALA A 97 -13.53 25.48 3.60
N GLY A 98 -13.60 24.31 4.24
CA GLY A 98 -14.67 23.32 4.04
C GLY A 98 -14.55 22.43 2.80
N ASP A 99 -13.56 22.64 1.94
CA ASP A 99 -13.38 21.87 0.71
C ASP A 99 -12.92 20.41 0.96
N CYS A 100 -12.12 20.15 2.01
CA CYS A 100 -11.67 18.81 2.40
C CYS A 100 -11.33 18.70 3.90
N SER A 101 -12.18 19.20 4.79
CA SER A 101 -11.97 19.09 6.25
C SER A 101 -12.42 17.74 6.81
N LEU A 102 -12.32 17.56 8.13
CA LEU A 102 -12.87 16.38 8.84
C LEU A 102 -14.39 16.41 9.00
N THR A 103 -15.04 17.53 8.69
CA THR A 103 -16.47 17.78 8.97
C THR A 103 -17.26 18.22 7.74
N SER A 104 -16.58 18.60 6.66
CA SER A 104 -17.19 18.93 5.37
C SER A 104 -16.23 18.63 4.22
N THR A 105 -16.78 18.23 3.06
CA THR A 105 -16.11 18.33 1.76
C THR A 105 -16.88 19.32 0.88
N ASN A 106 -16.18 19.98 -0.02
CA ASN A 106 -16.76 20.73 -1.14
C ASN A 106 -15.78 20.59 -2.33
N PRO A 107 -15.77 19.43 -3.00
CA PRO A 107 -14.73 19.08 -3.96
C PRO A 107 -15.01 19.73 -5.33
N THR A 108 -14.64 21.00 -5.45
CA THR A 108 -14.86 21.82 -6.65
C THR A 108 -14.08 21.32 -7.87
N ASP A 109 -14.43 21.85 -9.05
CA ASP A 109 -13.72 21.58 -10.32
C ASP A 109 -12.27 22.12 -10.34
N GLU A 110 -11.83 22.91 -9.33
CA GLU A 110 -10.43 23.34 -9.19
C GLU A 110 -9.53 22.14 -8.81
N TYR A 111 -10.06 21.16 -8.09
CA TYR A 111 -9.35 19.93 -7.71
C TYR A 111 -9.48 18.81 -8.74
N ASP A 112 -10.00 19.07 -9.94
CA ASP A 112 -10.18 18.07 -10.99
C ASP A 112 -8.82 17.53 -11.52
N PRO A 113 -8.69 16.24 -11.88
CA PRO A 113 -7.49 15.68 -12.52
C PRO A 113 -7.08 16.45 -13.79
N SER A 114 -8.03 16.89 -14.61
CA SER A 114 -7.76 17.55 -15.89
C SER A 114 -7.01 18.89 -15.80
N ASN A 115 -6.87 19.46 -14.59
CA ASN A 115 -6.09 20.68 -14.37
C ASN A 115 -4.57 20.44 -14.34
N MET A 116 -4.11 19.31 -13.79
CA MET A 116 -2.69 18.93 -13.67
C MET A 116 -2.50 17.51 -13.13
N ASP A 117 -1.45 16.82 -13.55
CA ASP A 117 -0.98 15.60 -12.89
C ASP A 117 -0.03 15.95 -11.73
N LEU A 118 -0.05 15.14 -10.69
CA LEU A 118 0.72 15.31 -9.45
C LEU A 118 1.65 14.11 -9.25
N VAL A 119 2.94 14.35 -8.99
CA VAL A 119 3.94 13.28 -8.77
C VAL A 119 4.41 13.31 -7.32
N ILE A 120 4.33 12.16 -6.66
CA ILE A 120 4.58 11.99 -5.22
C ILE A 120 5.77 11.02 -5.02
N PRO A 121 6.89 11.47 -4.44
CA PRO A 121 8.00 10.61 -4.05
C PRO A 121 7.61 9.69 -2.88
N VAL A 122 7.95 8.41 -2.98
CA VAL A 122 7.70 7.38 -1.97
C VAL A 122 9.03 6.79 -1.49
N VAL A 123 9.16 6.61 -0.17
CA VAL A 123 10.22 5.80 0.44
C VAL A 123 9.60 4.62 1.19
N VAL A 124 10.18 3.44 1.00
CA VAL A 124 9.75 2.19 1.67
C VAL A 124 10.77 1.78 2.72
N HIS A 125 10.32 1.70 3.97
CA HIS A 125 11.08 1.27 5.13
C HIS A 125 10.71 -0.16 5.48
N VAL A 126 11.50 -1.12 4.99
CA VAL A 126 11.31 -2.54 5.30
C VAL A 126 11.87 -2.83 6.69
N ILE A 127 11.00 -3.20 7.62
CA ILE A 127 11.38 -3.53 8.99
C ILE A 127 11.24 -5.05 9.19
N MET A 128 12.37 -5.66 9.51
CA MET A 128 12.49 -7.08 9.86
C MET A 128 12.66 -7.27 11.36
N ASN A 129 12.40 -8.50 11.82
CA ASN A 129 12.81 -8.93 13.15
C ASN A 129 14.36 -8.96 13.29
N ASP A 130 14.85 -9.08 14.53
CA ASP A 130 16.28 -8.96 14.88
C ASP A 130 17.20 -9.87 14.01
N ASP A 131 16.77 -11.10 13.72
CA ASP A 131 17.58 -12.07 12.95
C ASP A 131 17.38 -12.01 11.42
N GLY A 132 16.40 -11.23 10.93
CA GLY A 132 16.12 -11.06 9.51
C GLY A 132 15.38 -12.22 8.84
N THR A 133 14.71 -13.09 9.61
CA THR A 133 13.92 -14.21 9.07
C THR A 133 12.46 -13.85 8.75
N MET A 134 11.96 -12.69 9.21
CA MET A 134 10.60 -12.21 8.97
C MET A 134 10.58 -10.71 8.68
N GLY A 135 9.61 -10.25 7.88
CA GLY A 135 9.48 -8.84 7.48
C GLY A 135 10.23 -8.46 6.20
N ASP A 136 11.05 -9.34 5.65
CA ASP A 136 11.81 -9.06 4.42
C ASP A 136 10.92 -9.19 3.17
N ILE A 137 10.90 -8.13 2.37
CA ILE A 137 10.14 -8.03 1.10
C ILE A 137 11.13 -7.78 -0.04
N SER A 138 10.99 -8.47 -1.17
CA SER A 138 11.90 -8.30 -2.31
C SER A 138 11.87 -6.86 -2.89
N ARG A 139 12.86 -6.47 -3.69
CA ARG A 139 12.81 -5.17 -4.38
C ARG A 139 11.71 -5.18 -5.44
N GLU A 140 11.58 -6.32 -6.10
CA GLU A 140 10.69 -6.63 -7.20
C GLU A 140 9.22 -6.52 -6.75
N THR A 141 8.89 -7.03 -5.56
CA THR A 141 7.56 -6.87 -4.92
C THR A 141 7.26 -5.39 -4.59
N ILE A 142 8.27 -4.60 -4.22
CA ILE A 142 8.11 -3.16 -3.95
C ILE A 142 7.87 -2.39 -5.25
N GLU A 143 8.61 -2.71 -6.31
CA GLU A 143 8.42 -2.11 -7.63
C GLU A 143 7.04 -2.49 -8.21
N ARG A 144 6.63 -3.76 -8.13
CA ARG A 144 5.28 -4.20 -8.54
C ARG A 144 4.17 -3.54 -7.71
N GLN A 145 4.35 -3.34 -6.40
CA GLN A 145 3.37 -2.61 -5.57
C GLN A 145 3.22 -1.14 -6.01
N MET A 146 4.27 -0.49 -6.51
CA MET A 146 4.19 0.86 -7.06
C MET A 146 3.49 0.89 -8.42
N VAL A 147 3.64 -0.15 -9.24
CA VAL A 147 2.83 -0.31 -10.47
C VAL A 147 1.34 -0.43 -10.09
N ILE A 148 0.97 -1.36 -9.21
CA ILE A 148 -0.42 -1.55 -8.74
C ILE A 148 -1.02 -0.25 -8.16
N LEU A 149 -0.24 0.48 -7.36
CA LEU A 149 -0.69 1.74 -6.78
C LEU A 149 -0.92 2.82 -7.85
N ASN A 150 -0.11 2.83 -8.92
CA ASN A 150 -0.34 3.72 -10.06
C ASN A 150 -1.53 3.27 -10.91
N ASP A 151 -1.73 1.97 -11.14
CA ASP A 151 -2.87 1.43 -11.91
C ASP A 151 -4.22 1.72 -11.20
N ASP A 152 -4.26 1.53 -9.88
CA ASP A 152 -5.45 1.85 -9.06
C ASP A 152 -5.73 3.37 -9.03
N PHE A 153 -4.71 4.22 -9.12
CA PHE A 153 -4.85 5.69 -9.12
C PHE A 153 -4.99 6.32 -10.52
N SER A 154 -4.60 5.63 -11.60
CA SER A 154 -4.90 6.02 -12.99
C SER A 154 -6.33 5.66 -13.39
N GLY A 155 -6.97 4.75 -12.65
CA GLY A 155 -8.26 4.16 -13.01
C GLY A 155 -8.15 3.04 -14.06
N THR A 156 -6.96 2.45 -14.22
CA THR A 156 -6.67 1.35 -15.17
C THR A 156 -6.27 0.05 -14.47
N GLY A 157 -6.57 -0.07 -13.16
CA GLY A 157 -6.30 -1.26 -12.35
C GLY A 157 -7.18 -2.46 -12.69
N VAL A 158 -6.84 -3.62 -12.12
CA VAL A 158 -7.62 -4.86 -12.32
C VAL A 158 -9.06 -4.65 -11.85
N ASN A 159 -10.03 -5.00 -12.70
CA ASN A 159 -11.47 -4.74 -12.54
C ASN A 159 -11.94 -3.28 -12.62
N SER A 160 -11.08 -2.31 -12.92
CA SER A 160 -11.53 -0.94 -13.26
C SER A 160 -12.37 -0.97 -14.55
N ASP A 161 -13.32 -0.04 -14.67
CA ASP A 161 -14.22 0.07 -15.82
C ASP A 161 -13.98 1.39 -16.60
N THR A 162 -14.59 1.53 -17.78
CA THR A 162 -14.42 2.73 -18.62
C THR A 162 -15.05 4.02 -18.05
N ASN A 163 -15.61 3.97 -16.83
CA ASN A 163 -16.16 5.11 -16.10
C ASN A 163 -15.36 5.43 -14.84
N THR A 164 -14.34 4.60 -14.52
CA THR A 164 -13.48 4.75 -13.36
C THR A 164 -12.57 5.96 -13.56
N PRO A 165 -12.59 6.96 -12.65
CA PRO A 165 -11.86 8.21 -12.85
C PRO A 165 -10.38 8.07 -12.48
N SER A 166 -9.50 8.56 -13.36
CA SER A 166 -8.10 8.83 -13.01
C SER A 166 -8.01 9.89 -11.92
N ALA A 167 -7.13 9.67 -10.94
CA ALA A 167 -6.81 10.63 -9.92
C ALA A 167 -5.85 11.74 -10.40
N GLY A 168 -5.15 11.55 -11.53
CA GLY A 168 -4.04 12.42 -11.92
C GLY A 168 -2.97 12.53 -10.83
N ILE A 169 -2.70 11.43 -10.12
CA ILE A 169 -1.69 11.29 -9.07
C ILE A 169 -0.84 10.07 -9.40
N ARG A 170 0.48 10.24 -9.46
CA ARG A 170 1.48 9.20 -9.73
C ARG A 170 2.45 9.09 -8.56
N PHE A 171 2.74 7.87 -8.15
CA PHE A 171 3.67 7.53 -7.08
C PHE A 171 4.96 6.95 -7.67
N VAL A 172 6.11 7.41 -7.18
CA VAL A 172 7.42 6.99 -7.68
C VAL A 172 8.37 6.67 -6.54
N ILE A 173 9.15 5.60 -6.68
CA ILE A 173 10.21 5.27 -5.73
C ILE A 173 11.26 6.38 -5.76
N ALA A 174 11.55 6.97 -4.62
CA ALA A 174 12.43 8.13 -4.53
C ALA A 174 13.87 7.82 -4.98
N GLY A 175 14.28 8.36 -6.12
CA GLY A 175 15.65 8.23 -6.65
C GLY A 175 16.71 9.09 -5.93
N ILE A 176 16.28 10.09 -5.14
CA ILE A 176 17.15 11.02 -4.39
C ILE A 176 16.75 11.05 -2.91
N ASP A 177 17.73 10.89 -2.02
CA ASP A 177 17.55 10.89 -0.56
C ASP A 177 17.46 12.32 0.04
N PRO A 178 17.10 12.48 1.33
CA PRO A 178 16.99 13.79 1.99
C PRO A 178 18.30 14.59 2.09
N PHE A 179 19.45 13.97 1.78
CA PHE A 179 20.76 14.62 1.71
C PHE A 179 21.15 15.03 0.29
N GLY A 180 20.32 14.74 -0.72
CA GLY A 180 20.57 15.01 -2.13
C GLY A 180 21.44 13.96 -2.83
N MET A 181 21.52 12.74 -2.27
CA MET A 181 22.32 11.64 -2.83
C MET A 181 21.44 10.63 -3.59
N PRO A 182 21.93 10.04 -4.71
CA PRO A 182 21.23 8.95 -5.38
C PRO A 182 21.00 7.74 -4.47
N THR A 183 19.80 7.17 -4.54
CA THR A 183 19.32 6.10 -3.66
C THR A 183 18.35 5.17 -4.39
N THR A 184 17.91 4.09 -3.75
CA THR A 184 16.94 3.12 -4.30
C THR A 184 15.54 3.29 -3.72
N GLY A 185 15.26 4.38 -3.00
CA GLY A 185 14.00 4.65 -2.28
C GLY A 185 13.56 3.56 -1.29
N ILE A 186 14.42 2.60 -0.98
CA ILE A 186 14.14 1.45 -0.12
C ILE A 186 15.22 1.40 0.97
N THR A 187 14.79 1.32 2.23
CA THR A 187 15.65 1.12 3.39
C THR A 187 15.29 -0.19 4.09
N ARG A 188 16.25 -0.81 4.79
CA ARG A 188 16.07 -2.09 5.48
C ARG A 188 16.63 -2.00 6.90
N SER A 189 15.84 -2.41 7.90
CA SER A 189 16.20 -2.39 9.33
C SER A 189 15.82 -3.68 10.03
N ASN A 190 16.70 -4.21 10.88
CA ASN A 190 16.39 -5.32 11.79
C ASN A 190 16.21 -4.76 13.21
N ASP A 191 14.99 -4.75 13.73
CA ASP A 191 14.71 -4.49 15.15
C ASP A 191 13.34 -5.10 15.51
N SER A 192 13.34 -6.15 16.35
CA SER A 192 12.13 -6.90 16.71
C SER A 192 11.08 -6.06 17.45
N VAL A 193 11.43 -4.91 18.03
CA VAL A 193 10.44 -3.99 18.61
C VAL A 193 9.73 -3.22 17.51
N TRP A 194 10.47 -2.73 16.51
CA TRP A 194 9.92 -1.99 15.37
C TRP A 194 9.09 -2.89 14.43
N PHE A 195 9.53 -4.14 14.25
CA PHE A 195 8.80 -5.18 13.52
C PHE A 195 7.43 -5.45 14.16
N ASN A 196 7.35 -5.45 15.49
CA ASN A 196 6.12 -5.59 16.26
C ASN A 196 5.33 -4.27 16.43
N ASP A 197 5.54 -3.32 15.51
CA ASP A 197 4.92 -1.99 15.45
C ASP A 197 5.03 -1.17 16.76
N GLN A 198 6.16 -1.29 17.43
CA GLN A 198 6.39 -0.66 18.74
C GLN A 198 7.71 0.13 18.77
N GLY A 199 7.95 0.83 19.87
CA GLY A 199 9.06 1.78 19.99
C GLY A 199 8.78 3.07 19.21
N ASP A 200 9.85 3.67 18.68
CA ASP A 200 9.87 5.05 18.16
C ASP A 200 10.32 5.11 16.67
N TYR A 201 10.13 4.03 15.89
CA TYR A 201 10.82 3.79 14.60
C TYR A 201 10.71 4.93 13.58
N TRP A 202 9.57 5.60 13.50
CA TRP A 202 9.36 6.75 12.60
C TRP A 202 10.28 7.93 12.95
N ASN A 203 10.59 8.15 14.23
CA ASN A 203 11.52 9.20 14.65
C ASN A 203 13.00 8.89 14.30
N GLU A 204 13.35 7.62 14.04
CA GLU A 204 14.71 7.22 13.66
C GLU A 204 14.88 7.00 12.14
N LEU A 205 13.81 6.63 11.44
CA LEU A 205 13.86 6.22 10.02
C LEU A 205 13.28 7.23 9.03
N ALA A 206 12.34 8.09 9.43
CA ALA A 206 11.59 8.91 8.50
C ALA A 206 12.46 9.84 7.64
N TRP A 207 12.15 9.86 6.34
CA TRP A 207 12.56 10.92 5.44
C TRP A 207 11.55 12.07 5.55
N ASP A 208 11.97 13.28 5.19
CA ASP A 208 11.21 14.53 5.35
C ASP A 208 9.73 14.41 4.91
N PRO A 209 8.75 14.30 5.83
CA PRO A 209 7.38 13.95 5.46
C PRO A 209 6.61 15.07 4.74
N THR A 210 7.16 16.29 4.66
CA THR A 210 6.63 17.32 3.75
C THR A 210 6.98 17.02 2.29
N ARG A 211 7.93 16.11 2.01
CA ARG A 211 8.51 15.85 0.67
C ARG A 211 8.50 14.39 0.21
N TYR A 212 8.26 13.44 1.12
CA TYR A 212 8.21 12.00 0.82
C TYR A 212 7.07 11.30 1.56
N VAL A 213 6.35 10.40 0.89
CA VAL A 213 5.45 9.44 1.56
C VAL A 213 6.31 8.38 2.21
N ASN A 214 6.23 8.30 3.54
CA ASN A 214 6.96 7.32 4.33
C ASN A 214 6.08 6.07 4.52
N VAL A 215 6.39 4.99 3.80
CA VAL A 215 5.68 3.71 3.89
C VAL A 215 6.51 2.72 4.68
N TYR A 216 5.97 2.19 5.77
CA TYR A 216 6.64 1.23 6.64
C TYR A 216 6.02 -0.16 6.47
N THR A 217 6.85 -1.19 6.33
CA THR A 217 6.39 -2.59 6.35
C THR A 217 6.86 -3.27 7.62
N ASN A 218 5.91 -3.63 8.48
CA ASN A 218 6.13 -4.33 9.74
C ASN A 218 4.92 -5.25 10.01
N THR A 219 4.56 -5.59 11.25
CA THR A 219 3.35 -6.41 11.54
C THR A 219 2.03 -5.60 11.63
N ALA A 220 2.09 -4.28 11.43
CA ALA A 220 1.04 -3.28 11.66
C ALA A 220 0.33 -3.38 13.03
N GLY A 221 0.91 -4.11 14.00
CA GLY A 221 0.26 -4.44 15.27
C GLY A 221 -0.99 -5.31 15.13
N GLY A 222 -1.13 -6.07 14.04
CA GLY A 222 -2.17 -7.09 13.85
C GLY A 222 -3.34 -6.74 12.92
N VAL A 223 -3.44 -5.48 12.46
CA VAL A 223 -4.29 -5.11 11.31
C VAL A 223 -3.55 -5.38 9.98
N LEU A 224 -4.14 -5.07 8.84
CA LEU A 224 -3.48 -5.16 7.52
C LEU A 224 -2.74 -3.87 7.15
N GLY A 225 -3.27 -2.72 7.56
CA GLY A 225 -2.65 -1.41 7.34
C GLY A 225 -3.21 -0.34 8.28
N TYR A 226 -2.53 0.82 8.36
CA TYR A 226 -3.06 2.05 8.94
C TYR A 226 -2.26 3.30 8.50
N VAL A 227 -2.86 4.48 8.67
CA VAL A 227 -2.17 5.78 8.77
C VAL A 227 -2.29 6.35 10.18
N ASN A 228 -1.30 7.11 10.64
CA ASN A 228 -1.25 7.58 12.03
C ASN A 228 -2.41 8.53 12.40
N ALA A 229 -2.77 9.44 11.51
CA ALA A 229 -3.92 10.34 11.64
C ALA A 229 -4.21 11.07 10.30
N PHE A 230 -5.46 11.47 10.09
CA PHE A 230 -5.88 12.19 8.89
C PHE A 230 -5.21 13.56 8.74
N PRO A 231 -4.79 13.98 7.52
CA PRO A 231 -4.04 15.22 7.29
C PRO A 231 -4.61 16.47 7.96
N ALA A 232 -5.94 16.62 7.91
CA ALA A 232 -6.66 17.75 8.49
C ALA A 232 -6.61 17.82 10.04
N THR A 233 -6.19 16.76 10.75
CA THR A 233 -5.88 16.86 12.21
C THR A 233 -4.58 17.62 12.49
N GLY A 234 -3.85 18.05 11.45
CA GLY A 234 -2.52 18.64 11.56
C GLY A 234 -1.39 17.61 11.67
N SER A 235 -1.64 16.36 11.28
CA SER A 235 -0.59 15.33 11.17
C SER A 235 0.29 15.50 9.93
N ALA A 236 -0.23 16.14 8.88
CA ALA A 236 0.49 16.30 7.62
C ALA A 236 1.87 16.96 7.80
N GLY A 237 2.91 16.33 7.25
CA GLY A 237 4.29 16.81 7.33
C GLY A 237 4.95 16.68 8.71
N GLN A 238 4.28 16.08 9.71
CA GLN A 238 4.89 15.80 11.01
C GLN A 238 5.76 14.54 10.95
N ILE A 239 6.72 14.40 11.88
CA ILE A 239 7.69 13.28 11.87
C ILE A 239 7.04 11.88 12.04
N ASP A 240 5.80 11.83 12.52
CA ASP A 240 5.04 10.59 12.67
C ASP A 240 4.01 10.33 11.55
N ASP A 241 3.89 11.26 10.59
CA ASP A 241 3.06 11.18 9.38
C ASP A 241 3.52 10.02 8.49
N ARG A 242 2.73 8.95 8.42
CA ARG A 242 3.16 7.70 7.81
C ARG A 242 2.03 6.80 7.39
N ILE A 243 2.35 5.93 6.44
CA ILE A 243 1.58 4.74 6.09
C ILE A 243 2.30 3.52 6.68
N VAL A 244 1.58 2.61 7.31
CA VAL A 244 2.11 1.35 7.85
C VAL A 244 1.30 0.19 7.28
N ILE A 245 1.97 -0.81 6.74
CA ILE A 245 1.36 -1.99 6.11
C ILE A 245 1.92 -3.26 6.78
N ASP A 246 1.07 -4.26 6.99
CA ASP A 246 1.50 -5.61 7.36
C ASP A 246 2.32 -6.19 6.20
N TRP A 247 3.58 -6.52 6.45
CA TRP A 247 4.56 -6.97 5.45
C TRP A 247 4.09 -8.16 4.59
N ARG A 248 3.04 -8.85 5.03
CA ARG A 248 2.44 -10.02 4.40
C ARG A 248 1.36 -9.70 3.37
N VAL A 249 0.75 -8.51 3.40
CA VAL A 249 -0.24 -8.03 2.40
C VAL A 249 0.35 -7.01 1.43
N PHE A 250 1.66 -6.77 1.52
CA PHE A 250 2.35 -5.77 0.72
C PHE A 250 2.71 -6.33 -0.66
N GLY A 251 2.23 -5.68 -1.72
CA GLY A 251 2.37 -6.14 -3.10
C GLY A 251 1.46 -7.31 -3.47
N GLU A 252 1.67 -7.80 -4.69
CA GLU A 252 0.98 -8.96 -5.26
C GLU A 252 1.64 -10.27 -4.81
N GLY A 253 0.84 -11.31 -4.54
CA GLY A 253 1.33 -12.59 -4.04
C GLY A 253 1.93 -12.53 -2.62
N GLY A 254 1.54 -11.52 -1.83
CA GLY A 254 2.01 -11.35 -0.45
C GLY A 254 1.77 -12.58 0.43
N SER A 255 2.66 -12.83 1.39
CA SER A 255 2.68 -14.04 2.23
C SER A 255 1.48 -14.22 3.19
N TYR A 256 0.52 -13.30 3.17
CA TYR A 256 -0.82 -13.48 3.76
C TYR A 256 -1.68 -14.43 2.92
N GLY A 257 -1.54 -14.37 1.59
CA GLY A 257 -2.37 -15.07 0.60
C GLY A 257 -3.77 -14.47 0.40
N PRO A 258 -4.61 -15.13 -0.42
CA PRO A 258 -5.94 -14.66 -0.72
C PRO A 258 -6.83 -14.54 0.52
N PRO A 259 -7.75 -13.56 0.58
CA PRO A 259 -8.12 -12.60 -0.47
C PRO A 259 -7.48 -11.22 -0.28
N GLN A 260 -6.23 -11.16 0.22
CA GLN A 260 -5.58 -9.93 0.69
C GLN A 260 -4.18 -9.67 0.08
N ASP A 261 -3.91 -10.22 -1.09
CA ASP A 261 -2.60 -10.36 -1.72
C ASP A 261 -2.51 -9.76 -3.14
N LEU A 262 -3.32 -8.72 -3.42
CA LEU A 262 -3.30 -7.96 -4.68
C LEU A 262 -2.77 -6.52 -4.48
N GLY A 263 -2.02 -6.26 -3.40
CA GLY A 263 -1.43 -4.95 -3.10
C GLY A 263 -2.40 -3.81 -2.72
N ARG A 264 -3.71 -4.06 -2.66
CA ARG A 264 -4.73 -2.98 -2.52
C ARG A 264 -4.92 -2.45 -1.10
N ILE A 265 -4.27 -3.05 -0.10
CA ILE A 265 -4.17 -2.43 1.23
C ILE A 265 -3.37 -1.13 1.14
N LEU A 266 -2.30 -1.06 0.33
CA LEU A 266 -1.59 0.20 0.15
C LEU A 266 -2.47 1.25 -0.53
N THR A 267 -3.24 0.88 -1.57
CA THR A 267 -4.23 1.76 -2.22
C THR A 267 -5.23 2.35 -1.21
N HIS A 268 -5.74 1.50 -0.30
CA HIS A 268 -6.66 1.89 0.78
C HIS A 268 -6.02 2.88 1.78
N GLU A 269 -4.84 2.55 2.32
CA GLU A 269 -4.16 3.43 3.29
C GLU A 269 -3.65 4.73 2.64
N VAL A 270 -3.25 4.72 1.36
CA VAL A 270 -2.94 5.96 0.62
C VAL A 270 -4.19 6.83 0.47
N GLY A 271 -5.37 6.24 0.25
CA GLY A 271 -6.65 6.95 0.30
C GLY A 271 -6.87 7.66 1.64
N HIS A 272 -6.59 7.00 2.77
CA HIS A 272 -6.63 7.64 4.10
C HIS A 272 -5.55 8.71 4.29
N TYR A 273 -4.32 8.45 3.82
CA TYR A 273 -3.19 9.41 3.84
C TYR A 273 -3.50 10.69 3.04
N LEU A 274 -4.38 10.59 2.04
CA LEU A 274 -4.92 11.68 1.23
C LEU A 274 -6.33 12.13 1.67
N GLY A 275 -6.78 11.75 2.87
CA GLY A 275 -7.94 12.34 3.54
C GLY A 275 -9.30 11.70 3.26
N LEU A 276 -9.37 10.56 2.56
CA LEU A 276 -10.61 9.82 2.35
C LEU A 276 -11.00 9.02 3.60
N PHE A 277 -12.29 9.04 3.94
CA PHE A 277 -12.83 8.18 4.99
C PHE A 277 -13.24 6.82 4.42
N HIS A 278 -13.47 5.83 5.30
CA HIS A 278 -14.16 4.61 4.91
C HIS A 278 -15.53 4.93 4.31
N THR A 279 -15.95 4.22 3.26
CA THR A 279 -17.26 4.45 2.61
C THR A 279 -18.47 4.18 3.53
N PHE A 280 -18.27 3.46 4.65
CA PHE A 280 -19.25 3.19 5.71
C PHE A 280 -19.09 4.14 6.94
N HIS A 281 -18.30 5.21 6.85
CA HIS A 281 -18.09 6.12 7.98
C HIS A 281 -19.41 6.80 8.40
N ASN A 282 -19.79 6.66 9.68
CA ASN A 282 -21.12 7.03 10.20
C ASN A 282 -22.32 6.31 9.53
N GLY A 283 -22.09 5.19 8.85
CA GLY A 283 -23.13 4.36 8.24
C GLY A 283 -23.93 5.11 7.17
N CYS A 284 -25.26 5.09 7.30
CA CYS A 284 -26.16 5.71 6.32
C CYS A 284 -26.10 7.25 6.20
N GLY A 285 -25.39 7.94 7.11
CA GLY A 285 -25.31 9.41 7.13
C GLY A 285 -26.67 10.11 7.38
N ASP A 286 -26.72 11.40 7.03
CA ASP A 286 -27.89 12.27 7.05
C ASP A 286 -28.14 12.86 5.63
N GLU A 287 -29.18 13.68 5.43
CA GLU A 287 -29.54 14.28 4.12
C GLU A 287 -28.42 15.13 3.46
N THR A 288 -27.35 15.46 4.17
CA THR A 288 -26.20 16.21 3.66
C THR A 288 -24.94 15.34 3.57
N CYS A 289 -24.78 14.61 2.48
CA CYS A 289 -23.60 13.76 2.19
C CYS A 289 -22.27 14.53 2.11
N LEU A 290 -22.26 15.86 1.91
CA LEU A 290 -21.04 16.67 2.02
C LEU A 290 -20.63 16.97 3.48
N ALA A 291 -21.45 16.65 4.47
CA ALA A 291 -21.24 16.96 5.90
C ALA A 291 -21.66 15.80 6.84
N SER A 292 -21.81 14.58 6.29
CA SER A 292 -22.11 13.32 6.97
C SER A 292 -21.65 12.15 6.09
N GLY A 293 -21.75 10.91 6.55
CA GLY A 293 -21.20 9.77 5.80
C GLY A 293 -19.67 9.82 5.73
N ASP A 294 -19.09 9.36 4.61
CA ASP A 294 -17.66 9.52 4.25
C ASP A 294 -17.30 10.95 3.78
N LEU A 295 -18.26 11.89 3.86
CA LEU A 295 -18.23 13.26 3.34
C LEU A 295 -18.22 13.35 1.80
N ILE A 296 -18.67 12.31 1.08
CA ILE A 296 -18.72 12.26 -0.38
C ILE A 296 -20.16 11.97 -0.87
N CYS A 297 -20.60 12.67 -1.92
CA CYS A 297 -21.98 12.54 -2.44
C CYS A 297 -22.14 11.63 -3.67
N ASP A 298 -21.05 11.16 -4.28
CA ASP A 298 -21.09 10.12 -5.33
C ASP A 298 -20.67 8.72 -4.82
N THR A 299 -20.33 8.59 -3.54
CA THR A 299 -20.32 7.33 -2.79
C THR A 299 -21.76 6.99 -2.35
N PRO A 300 -22.33 5.83 -2.73
CA PRO A 300 -23.54 5.31 -2.08
C PRO A 300 -23.30 5.06 -0.58
N PRO A 301 -24.08 5.67 0.34
CA PRO A 301 -23.91 5.45 1.76
C PRO A 301 -24.36 4.03 2.15
N HIS A 302 -23.56 3.32 2.94
CA HIS A 302 -23.88 1.98 3.43
C HIS A 302 -23.61 1.81 4.93
N ALA A 303 -24.34 0.89 5.57
CA ALA A 303 -24.48 0.87 7.03
C ALA A 303 -23.28 0.30 7.80
N GLU A 304 -22.60 -0.69 7.22
CA GLU A 304 -21.52 -1.48 7.83
C GLU A 304 -20.53 -1.91 6.73
N PRO A 305 -19.25 -2.15 7.05
CA PRO A 305 -18.27 -2.64 6.07
C PRO A 305 -18.71 -3.93 5.36
N ASN A 306 -18.65 -3.92 4.02
CA ASN A 306 -18.75 -5.15 3.25
C ASN A 306 -17.45 -5.97 3.40
N ARG A 307 -17.47 -7.26 3.05
CA ARG A 307 -16.29 -8.14 3.20
C ARG A 307 -16.04 -9.03 1.99
N GLU A 308 -17.09 -9.52 1.34
CA GLU A 308 -17.02 -10.45 0.21
C GLU A 308 -17.33 -9.73 -1.12
N CYS A 309 -17.17 -10.40 -2.25
CA CYS A 309 -17.54 -9.89 -3.58
C CYS A 309 -19.06 -9.81 -3.83
N THR A 310 -19.89 -10.26 -2.88
CA THR A 310 -21.35 -10.35 -3.02
C THR A 310 -22.03 -9.00 -2.84
N SER A 311 -22.82 -8.57 -3.84
CA SER A 311 -23.57 -7.30 -3.81
C SER A 311 -24.57 -7.22 -2.65
N ALA A 312 -24.29 -6.33 -1.70
CA ALA A 312 -25.16 -6.01 -0.58
C ALA A 312 -26.01 -4.75 -0.85
N ASN A 313 -27.07 -4.55 -0.08
CA ASN A 313 -27.94 -3.38 -0.17
C ASN A 313 -28.35 -2.92 1.24
N SER A 314 -27.92 -1.73 1.63
CA SER A 314 -28.27 -1.06 2.88
C SER A 314 -28.62 0.41 2.61
N CYS A 315 -29.12 1.12 3.62
CA CYS A 315 -29.50 2.55 3.52
C CYS A 315 -30.51 2.95 2.41
N GLY A 316 -31.08 1.97 1.69
CA GLY A 316 -31.98 2.18 0.55
C GLY A 316 -31.30 2.13 -0.84
N VAL A 317 -30.01 1.82 -0.89
CA VAL A 317 -29.18 1.75 -2.12
C VAL A 317 -28.40 0.42 -2.18
N THR A 318 -27.64 0.21 -3.25
CA THR A 318 -26.63 -0.87 -3.33
C THR A 318 -25.34 -0.37 -2.69
N ASP A 319 -24.71 -1.22 -1.88
CA ASP A 319 -23.48 -0.87 -1.16
C ASP A 319 -22.29 -0.75 -2.15
N PRO A 320 -21.32 0.17 -1.92
CA PRO A 320 -20.19 0.42 -2.82
C PRO A 320 -19.10 -0.64 -2.67
N ILE A 321 -19.41 -1.91 -2.93
CA ILE A 321 -18.51 -3.05 -2.68
C ILE A 321 -17.17 -2.95 -3.44
N SER A 322 -17.13 -2.28 -4.60
CA SER A 322 -15.92 -2.14 -5.40
C SER A 322 -15.09 -0.88 -5.12
N ASN A 323 -15.53 -0.02 -4.20
CA ASN A 323 -14.75 1.17 -3.87
C ASN A 323 -13.53 0.80 -3.01
N PHE A 324 -12.36 1.37 -3.33
CA PHE A 324 -11.13 1.07 -2.57
C PHE A 324 -11.23 1.39 -1.08
N MET A 325 -12.04 2.36 -0.66
CA MET A 325 -12.25 2.72 0.75
C MET A 325 -13.26 1.83 1.49
N ASN A 326 -13.71 0.73 0.89
CA ASN A 326 -14.53 -0.30 1.53
C ASN A 326 -13.66 -1.46 2.09
N TYR A 327 -14.28 -2.43 2.73
CA TYR A 327 -13.64 -3.57 3.39
C TYR A 327 -13.78 -4.91 2.64
N SER A 328 -14.32 -4.87 1.42
CA SER A 328 -14.47 -6.01 0.50
C SER A 328 -13.13 -6.66 0.11
N TRP A 329 -13.16 -7.92 -0.35
CA TRP A 329 -11.99 -8.60 -0.93
C TRP A 329 -11.36 -7.77 -2.04
N GLN A 330 -10.02 -7.81 -2.15
CA GLN A 330 -9.30 -6.95 -3.12
C GLN A 330 -9.68 -7.28 -4.58
N ALA A 331 -10.11 -8.52 -4.83
CA ALA A 331 -10.54 -9.04 -6.13
C ALA A 331 -11.87 -8.46 -6.65
N CYS A 332 -12.67 -7.74 -5.85
CA CYS A 332 -13.84 -7.00 -6.36
C CYS A 332 -13.69 -5.48 -6.31
N MET A 333 -12.55 -4.96 -5.84
CA MET A 333 -12.27 -3.52 -5.88
C MET A 333 -11.98 -3.07 -7.32
N SER A 334 -12.37 -1.84 -7.66
CA SER A 334 -12.31 -1.31 -9.04
C SER A 334 -11.91 0.15 -9.15
N GLY A 335 -12.11 1.00 -8.12
CA GLY A 335 -11.90 2.43 -8.29
C GLY A 335 -12.21 3.32 -7.08
N PHE A 336 -11.80 4.59 -7.21
CA PHE A 336 -12.31 5.73 -6.43
C PHE A 336 -13.49 6.40 -7.16
N THR A 337 -14.23 7.26 -6.48
CA THR A 337 -15.22 8.15 -7.11
C THR A 337 -14.61 9.48 -7.59
N ASN A 338 -15.36 10.26 -8.37
CA ASN A 338 -14.87 11.56 -8.88
C ASN A 338 -14.67 12.58 -7.74
N GLN A 339 -15.57 12.59 -6.75
CA GLN A 339 -15.40 13.45 -5.58
C GLN A 339 -14.33 12.92 -4.62
N GLN A 340 -14.12 11.60 -4.50
CA GLN A 340 -12.97 11.05 -3.77
C GLN A 340 -11.65 11.52 -4.40
N VAL A 341 -11.47 11.39 -5.72
CA VAL A 341 -10.32 11.92 -6.46
C VAL A 341 -10.07 13.40 -6.13
N ARG A 342 -11.11 14.23 -6.22
CA ARG A 342 -11.03 15.67 -5.95
C ARG A 342 -10.75 15.98 -4.48
N ARG A 343 -11.27 15.19 -3.53
CA ARG A 343 -10.95 15.32 -2.09
C ARG A 343 -9.49 14.98 -1.83
N MET A 344 -8.95 13.92 -2.44
CA MET A 344 -7.51 13.59 -2.35
C MET A 344 -6.62 14.72 -2.86
N ARG A 345 -6.98 15.30 -4.02
CA ARG A 345 -6.24 16.42 -4.63
C ARG A 345 -6.35 17.70 -3.80
N CYS A 346 -7.53 18.01 -3.24
CA CYS A 346 -7.71 19.08 -2.26
C CYS A 346 -6.80 18.90 -1.03
N THR A 347 -6.71 17.67 -0.49
CA THR A 347 -5.84 17.34 0.63
C THR A 347 -4.37 17.57 0.32
N ILE A 348 -3.92 17.20 -0.89
CA ILE A 348 -2.55 17.45 -1.34
C ILE A 348 -2.27 18.96 -1.34
N LEU A 349 -3.10 19.75 -2.04
CA LEU A 349 -2.83 21.18 -2.25
C LEU A 349 -2.99 22.04 -1.00
N ASN A 350 -3.81 21.63 -0.02
CA ASN A 350 -4.03 22.39 1.22
C ASN A 350 -3.16 21.91 2.39
N PHE A 351 -3.04 20.60 2.61
CA PHE A 351 -2.33 20.04 3.78
C PHE A 351 -0.95 19.45 3.46
N ARG A 352 -0.67 19.08 2.21
CA ARG A 352 0.58 18.40 1.80
C ARG A 352 1.27 19.13 0.63
N SER A 353 1.26 20.46 0.64
CA SER A 353 1.60 21.30 -0.52
C SER A 353 3.08 21.30 -0.96
N GLU A 354 3.97 20.67 -0.20
CA GLU A 354 5.38 20.41 -0.58
C GLU A 354 5.62 18.96 -1.06
N LEU A 355 4.63 18.06 -0.91
CA LEU A 355 4.78 16.61 -1.10
C LEU A 355 4.69 16.21 -2.57
N ALA A 356 3.80 16.87 -3.30
CA ALA A 356 3.59 16.62 -4.72
C ALA A 356 4.20 17.72 -5.56
N SER A 357 4.87 17.34 -6.65
CA SER A 357 5.26 18.25 -7.73
C SER A 357 4.24 18.17 -8.86
N GLU A 358 4.05 19.28 -9.57
CA GLU A 358 3.28 19.27 -10.82
C GLU A 358 4.04 18.47 -11.90
N SER A 359 3.27 17.71 -12.68
CA SER A 359 3.69 17.19 -13.98
C SER A 359 2.94 17.91 -15.10
N GLU A 360 3.51 17.92 -16.29
CA GLU A 360 2.70 17.91 -17.51
C GLU A 360 1.88 16.63 -17.55
N ALA A 361 0.57 16.77 -17.78
CA ALA A 361 -0.28 15.62 -17.99
C ALA A 361 -0.01 14.99 -19.36
N CYS A 362 -0.02 13.67 -19.41
CA CYS A 362 0.00 12.88 -20.64
C CYS A 362 -1.20 11.92 -20.63
N GLY A 363 -1.59 11.43 -21.79
CA GLY A 363 -2.42 10.22 -21.84
C GLY A 363 -1.50 9.02 -21.58
N TYR A 364 -1.43 8.54 -20.34
CA TYR A 364 -0.64 7.36 -19.99
C TYR A 364 -1.55 6.13 -19.87
N THR A 365 -1.34 5.11 -20.71
CA THR A 365 -1.81 3.73 -20.42
C THR A 365 -0.76 2.94 -19.63
N CYS A 366 0.52 3.31 -19.79
CA CYS A 366 1.66 2.86 -19.01
C CYS A 366 2.71 3.99 -18.98
N GLU A 367 3.78 3.84 -18.19
CA GLU A 367 4.75 4.93 -17.92
C GLU A 367 5.34 5.61 -19.18
N HIS A 368 5.52 4.89 -20.30
CA HIS A 368 6.18 5.42 -21.51
C HIS A 368 5.24 5.67 -22.70
N ASP A 369 3.95 5.34 -22.59
CA ASP A 369 2.90 5.75 -23.53
C ASP A 369 2.56 7.21 -23.24
N LEU A 370 3.01 8.13 -24.12
CA LEU A 370 2.81 9.57 -23.96
C LEU A 370 1.53 10.06 -24.66
N ASN A 371 0.88 9.19 -25.43
CA ASN A 371 -0.18 9.56 -26.37
C ASN A 371 -1.57 8.98 -26.00
N GLY A 372 -1.59 7.89 -25.24
CA GLY A 372 -2.78 7.26 -24.66
C GLY A 372 -3.42 6.21 -25.56
N ASP A 373 -2.64 5.53 -26.41
CA ASP A 373 -3.14 4.49 -27.32
C ASP A 373 -2.74 3.05 -26.92
N GLY A 374 -2.02 2.88 -25.80
CA GLY A 374 -1.64 1.58 -25.25
C GLY A 374 -0.36 0.99 -25.84
N PHE A 375 0.39 1.79 -26.62
CA PHE A 375 1.68 1.41 -27.19
C PHE A 375 2.78 2.42 -26.80
N VAL A 376 4.02 1.97 -26.90
CA VAL A 376 5.24 2.77 -26.72
C VAL A 376 6.00 2.71 -28.05
N ASP A 377 5.71 3.69 -28.91
CA ASP A 377 5.84 3.57 -30.36
C ASP A 377 6.45 4.86 -30.99
N GLY A 378 6.47 4.93 -32.33
CA GLY A 378 6.80 6.15 -33.06
C GLY A 378 5.88 7.35 -32.77
N GLY A 379 4.67 7.12 -32.24
CA GLY A 379 3.78 8.16 -31.71
C GLY A 379 4.41 8.87 -30.50
N ASP A 380 4.78 8.11 -29.48
CA ASP A 380 5.33 8.59 -28.20
C ASP A 380 6.73 9.17 -28.39
N LEU A 381 7.55 8.51 -29.21
CA LEU A 381 8.80 9.11 -29.67
C LEU A 381 8.54 10.45 -30.40
N GLY A 382 7.45 10.56 -31.15
CA GLY A 382 7.03 11.80 -31.80
C GLY A 382 6.66 12.91 -30.78
N VAL A 383 5.92 12.56 -29.73
CA VAL A 383 5.59 13.47 -28.61
C VAL A 383 6.85 13.88 -27.86
N MET A 384 7.77 12.96 -27.61
CA MET A 384 8.99 13.16 -26.86
C MET A 384 10.04 13.99 -27.63
N LEU A 385 10.32 13.65 -28.88
CA LEU A 385 11.27 14.39 -29.73
C LEU A 385 10.84 15.85 -29.96
N ALA A 386 9.55 16.17 -29.77
CA ALA A 386 9.04 17.54 -29.79
C ALA A 386 9.35 18.34 -28.50
N ARG A 387 9.75 17.68 -27.40
CA ARG A 387 10.03 18.29 -26.08
C ARG A 387 11.49 18.19 -25.61
N ILE A 388 12.31 17.29 -26.18
CA ILE A 388 13.74 17.12 -25.82
C ILE A 388 14.49 18.46 -25.74
N GLY A 389 15.23 18.65 -24.65
CA GLY A 389 15.98 19.87 -24.36
C GLY A 389 15.09 21.02 -23.84
N GLY A 390 13.81 20.76 -23.58
CA GLY A 390 13.00 21.56 -22.68
C GLY A 390 13.37 21.25 -21.22
N SER A 391 13.43 22.30 -20.41
CA SER A 391 13.46 22.19 -18.95
C SER A 391 12.41 23.10 -18.32
N SER A 392 11.72 22.60 -17.30
CA SER A 392 10.56 23.24 -16.67
C SER A 392 10.84 23.50 -15.19
N PRO A 393 11.23 24.74 -14.80
CA PRO A 393 11.58 25.04 -13.42
C PRO A 393 10.41 24.79 -12.46
N GLY A 394 10.48 23.69 -11.70
CA GLY A 394 9.48 23.30 -10.70
C GLY A 394 8.32 22.44 -11.21
N ARG A 395 8.42 21.86 -12.42
CA ARG A 395 7.38 21.01 -13.00
C ARG A 395 7.99 19.93 -13.90
N PHE A 396 7.69 18.66 -13.66
CA PHE A 396 8.16 17.56 -14.53
C PHE A 396 7.47 17.64 -15.89
N GLN A 397 8.19 17.30 -16.97
CA GLN A 397 7.63 17.38 -18.34
C GLN A 397 7.03 16.03 -18.80
N CYS A 398 6.21 16.08 -19.85
CA CYS A 398 5.59 14.86 -20.37
C CYS A 398 6.62 14.06 -21.19
N GLY A 399 7.10 12.95 -20.62
CA GLY A 399 8.30 12.24 -21.09
C GLY A 399 9.58 12.57 -20.33
N ASP A 400 9.47 13.21 -19.16
CA ASP A 400 10.49 13.24 -18.11
C ASP A 400 10.30 11.97 -17.27
N PHE A 401 11.15 10.96 -17.50
CA PHE A 401 10.96 9.60 -16.97
C PHE A 401 11.88 9.32 -15.77
N ASP A 402 13.08 9.90 -15.72
CA ASP A 402 13.95 9.78 -14.55
C ASP A 402 13.78 10.91 -13.51
N LEU A 403 12.92 11.89 -13.81
CA LEU A 403 12.44 12.94 -12.91
C LEU A 403 13.54 13.89 -12.42
N ASP A 404 14.48 14.23 -13.32
CA ASP A 404 15.49 15.27 -13.09
C ASP A 404 15.01 16.69 -13.44
N GLY A 405 13.94 16.82 -14.24
CA GLY A 405 13.31 18.08 -14.64
C GLY A 405 13.65 18.58 -16.06
N GLU A 406 14.49 17.85 -16.81
CA GLU A 406 14.77 18.08 -18.23
C GLU A 406 14.41 16.83 -19.07
N ILE A 407 13.86 16.98 -20.29
CA ILE A 407 13.69 15.82 -21.19
C ILE A 407 14.99 15.62 -21.97
N THR A 408 15.75 14.59 -21.59
CA THR A 408 17.13 14.37 -22.04
C THR A 408 17.31 13.16 -22.97
N GLY A 409 18.56 12.78 -23.20
CA GLY A 409 18.92 11.50 -23.83
C GLY A 409 18.83 10.28 -22.89
N GLY A 410 18.69 10.50 -21.57
CA GLY A 410 18.43 9.45 -20.58
C GLY A 410 17.00 8.94 -20.72
N ASP A 411 16.06 9.87 -20.63
CA ASP A 411 14.62 9.67 -20.87
C ASP A 411 14.35 9.03 -22.23
N LEU A 412 15.00 9.52 -23.29
CA LEU A 412 14.87 8.93 -24.63
C LEU A 412 15.37 7.47 -24.65
N GLY A 413 16.39 7.15 -23.84
CA GLY A 413 16.81 5.77 -23.59
C GLY A 413 15.77 4.95 -22.84
N SER A 414 15.04 5.56 -21.89
CA SER A 414 13.93 4.97 -21.14
C SER A 414 12.78 4.58 -22.08
N LEU A 415 12.25 5.51 -22.89
CA LEU A 415 11.21 5.25 -23.89
C LEU A 415 11.66 4.20 -24.93
N LEU A 416 12.89 4.30 -25.42
CA LEU A 416 13.46 3.30 -26.34
C LEU A 416 13.69 1.92 -25.69
N SER A 417 13.67 1.81 -24.36
CA SER A 417 13.77 0.53 -23.64
C SER A 417 12.41 -0.11 -23.36
N ALA A 418 11.35 0.69 -23.21
CA ALA A 418 9.97 0.26 -23.04
C ALA A 418 9.24 0.00 -24.38
N TRP A 419 9.93 0.12 -25.51
CA TRP A 419 9.35 0.11 -26.86
C TRP A 419 8.58 -1.18 -27.20
N GLY A 420 7.28 -1.05 -27.50
CA GLY A 420 6.40 -2.17 -27.78
C GLY A 420 4.92 -1.78 -27.69
N GLN A 421 4.08 -2.77 -27.39
CA GLN A 421 2.84 -2.47 -26.66
C GLN A 421 3.23 -2.05 -25.24
N CYS A 422 2.41 -1.26 -24.55
CA CYS A 422 2.53 -1.14 -23.11
C CYS A 422 2.60 -2.54 -22.48
N PRO A 423 3.27 -2.72 -21.32
CA PRO A 423 2.87 -3.77 -20.42
C PRO A 423 1.43 -3.45 -19.99
N VAL A 424 0.49 -4.00 -20.75
CA VAL A 424 -0.83 -4.34 -20.20
C VAL A 424 -0.61 -5.05 -18.88
N LEU A 425 -1.52 -4.85 -17.92
CA LEU A 425 -1.73 -5.85 -16.88
C LEU A 425 -1.80 -7.20 -17.61
N ALA A 426 -0.88 -8.11 -17.30
CA ALA A 426 -0.38 -9.10 -18.27
C ALA A 426 -1.41 -10.16 -18.73
N CYS A 427 -2.65 -9.94 -18.35
CA CYS A 427 -3.87 -10.69 -18.52
C CYS A 427 -4.70 -10.19 -19.71
N ASP A 428 -4.57 -8.92 -20.15
CA ASP A 428 -5.32 -8.40 -21.32
C ASP A 428 -4.89 -9.06 -22.63
N ALA A 429 -3.66 -9.59 -22.68
CA ALA A 429 -3.16 -10.42 -23.78
C ALA A 429 -3.70 -11.87 -23.73
N ILE A 430 -4.42 -12.23 -22.66
CA ILE A 430 -5.01 -13.55 -22.41
C ILE A 430 -6.54 -13.40 -22.57
N GLU A 431 -7.03 -13.46 -23.82
CA GLU A 431 -8.46 -13.34 -24.18
C GLU A 431 -9.40 -14.32 -23.41
N THR A 432 -8.84 -15.33 -22.74
CA THR A 432 -9.53 -16.29 -21.86
C THR A 432 -8.66 -16.62 -20.64
N CYS A 433 -8.48 -15.68 -19.71
CA CYS A 433 -7.99 -16.02 -18.36
C CYS A 433 -9.15 -16.54 -17.47
N ASP A 434 -10.40 -16.20 -17.81
CA ASP A 434 -11.60 -16.96 -17.49
C ASP A 434 -11.47 -18.39 -18.06
N ASP A 435 -11.37 -19.40 -17.20
CA ASP A 435 -11.33 -20.82 -17.60
C ASP A 435 -12.72 -21.48 -17.73
N GLY A 436 -13.77 -20.74 -17.39
CA GLY A 436 -15.16 -21.19 -17.40
C GLY A 436 -15.57 -22.05 -16.21
N ASP A 437 -14.76 -22.14 -15.15
CA ASP A 437 -15.18 -22.72 -13.87
C ASP A 437 -15.79 -21.62 -12.97
N GLU A 438 -17.05 -21.79 -12.55
CA GLU A 438 -17.68 -20.86 -11.58
C GLU A 438 -17.03 -20.94 -10.18
N CYS A 439 -16.04 -21.83 -10.03
CA CYS A 439 -15.29 -22.12 -8.81
C CYS A 439 -13.81 -21.68 -8.83
N THR A 440 -13.36 -20.94 -9.83
CA THR A 440 -12.06 -20.26 -9.84
C THR A 440 -12.20 -18.77 -9.51
N THR A 441 -11.17 -18.18 -8.93
CA THR A 441 -10.92 -16.74 -8.96
C THR A 441 -9.71 -16.54 -9.86
N ASP A 442 -9.98 -16.24 -11.12
CA ASP A 442 -8.96 -16.05 -12.14
C ASP A 442 -8.32 -14.68 -11.98
N TYR A 443 -7.00 -14.69 -11.77
CA TYR A 443 -6.15 -13.51 -11.87
C TYR A 443 -4.86 -13.91 -12.59
N CYS A 444 -4.06 -12.95 -13.05
CA CYS A 444 -2.76 -13.27 -13.65
C CYS A 444 -1.63 -12.50 -12.98
N VAL A 445 -0.44 -13.10 -12.95
CA VAL A 445 0.78 -12.53 -12.38
C VAL A 445 1.91 -12.78 -13.38
N ASP A 446 2.70 -11.75 -13.67
CA ASP A 446 3.85 -11.78 -14.60
C ASP A 446 3.59 -12.37 -16.01
N GLY A 447 2.31 -12.46 -16.43
CA GLY A 447 1.88 -13.02 -17.72
C GLY A 447 1.49 -14.50 -17.70
N GLU A 448 1.48 -15.13 -16.54
CA GLU A 448 0.85 -16.44 -16.33
C GLU A 448 -0.55 -16.23 -15.71
N CYS A 449 -1.59 -16.77 -16.35
CA CYS A 449 -2.92 -16.82 -15.74
C CYS A 449 -2.93 -17.87 -14.63
N ILE A 450 -3.36 -17.45 -13.43
CA ILE A 450 -3.39 -18.25 -12.21
C ILE A 450 -4.85 -18.44 -11.80
N HIS A 451 -5.39 -19.59 -12.20
CA HIS A 451 -6.69 -20.08 -11.78
C HIS A 451 -6.64 -20.51 -10.30
N VAL A 452 -6.82 -19.56 -9.38
CA VAL A 452 -6.95 -19.91 -7.95
C VAL A 452 -8.38 -20.32 -7.70
N GLN A 453 -8.61 -21.63 -7.73
CA GLN A 453 -9.68 -22.24 -6.94
C GLN A 453 -9.59 -21.67 -5.52
N PRO A 454 -10.57 -20.88 -5.05
CA PRO A 454 -10.71 -20.65 -3.62
C PRO A 454 -10.85 -22.03 -2.98
N THR A 455 -10.39 -22.21 -1.75
CA THR A 455 -10.31 -23.54 -1.11
C THR A 455 -11.66 -24.29 -1.04
N TYR A 456 -12.78 -23.62 -1.37
CA TYR A 456 -14.13 -23.90 -0.95
C TYR A 456 -15.20 -24.09 -2.04
N CYS A 457 -14.80 -24.47 -3.25
CA CYS A 457 -15.69 -25.22 -4.13
C CYS A 457 -15.69 -26.73 -3.80
N GLY A 458 -16.20 -27.06 -2.63
CA GLY A 458 -16.39 -28.46 -2.21
C GLY A 458 -17.74 -29.00 -2.65
N VAL A 459 -17.76 -29.89 -3.66
CA VAL A 459 -19.01 -30.55 -4.08
C VAL A 459 -19.41 -31.59 -3.02
N CYS A 460 -20.48 -31.28 -2.28
CA CYS A 460 -21.16 -32.24 -1.42
C CYS A 460 -21.49 -33.53 -2.18
N GLY A 461 -21.25 -34.70 -1.57
CA GLY A 461 -21.46 -35.99 -2.24
C GLY A 461 -20.24 -36.59 -2.95
N ASP A 462 -19.05 -35.96 -2.89
CA ASP A 462 -17.80 -36.57 -3.40
C ASP A 462 -17.52 -37.93 -2.72
N PRO A 463 -17.47 -39.05 -3.46
CA PRO A 463 -17.21 -40.38 -2.89
C PRO A 463 -15.90 -40.50 -2.09
N ASP A 464 -14.87 -39.73 -2.43
CA ASP A 464 -13.55 -39.80 -1.80
C ASP A 464 -13.41 -38.84 -0.59
N ALA A 465 -14.37 -37.92 -0.37
CA ALA A 465 -14.46 -37.10 0.84
C ALA A 465 -14.76 -37.94 2.11
N GLY A 466 -15.36 -39.12 1.95
CA GLY A 466 -15.67 -40.01 3.07
C GLY A 466 -16.84 -39.56 3.95
N SER A 467 -17.16 -40.37 4.98
CA SER A 467 -18.49 -40.32 5.62
C SER A 467 -18.79 -39.02 6.36
N CYS A 468 -20.00 -38.49 6.16
CA CYS A 468 -20.57 -37.38 6.92
C CYS A 468 -20.68 -37.67 8.43
N TYR A 469 -20.78 -38.95 8.81
CA TYR A 469 -20.90 -39.39 10.19
C TYR A 469 -19.55 -39.68 10.85
N GLU A 470 -18.43 -39.38 10.19
CA GLU A 470 -17.10 -39.31 10.79
C GLU A 470 -16.49 -37.92 10.58
N SER A 471 -15.39 -37.62 11.26
CA SER A 471 -14.61 -36.40 11.00
C SER A 471 -13.50 -36.77 10.02
N ASN A 472 -13.87 -36.78 8.74
CA ASN A 472 -12.99 -37.16 7.64
C ASN A 472 -11.88 -36.10 7.37
N GLY A 473 -12.10 -34.84 7.78
CA GLY A 473 -11.18 -33.71 7.59
C GLY A 473 -11.17 -33.11 6.18
N SER A 474 -11.93 -33.66 5.23
CA SER A 474 -12.07 -33.15 3.86
C SER A 474 -12.99 -31.94 3.79
N VAL A 475 -13.29 -31.51 2.56
CA VAL A 475 -14.22 -30.42 2.25
C VAL A 475 -15.57 -31.03 1.90
N GLY A 476 -16.59 -30.83 2.74
CA GLY A 476 -17.83 -31.60 2.63
C GLY A 476 -17.65 -33.08 3.00
N CYS A 477 -18.59 -33.92 2.55
CA CYS A 477 -18.59 -35.37 2.80
C CYS A 477 -19.37 -36.14 1.72
N SER A 478 -19.22 -37.47 1.72
CA SER A 478 -19.63 -38.37 0.63
C SER A 478 -21.13 -38.68 0.52
N ASP A 479 -22.00 -37.90 1.17
CA ASP A 479 -23.45 -37.97 1.01
C ASP A 479 -23.95 -36.57 0.69
N GLN A 480 -24.51 -36.40 -0.52
CA GLN A 480 -24.89 -35.09 -1.05
C GLN A 480 -25.94 -34.40 -0.16
N ASP A 481 -27.06 -35.09 0.09
CA ASP A 481 -28.21 -34.52 0.78
C ASP A 481 -27.87 -34.19 2.25
N CYS A 482 -27.13 -35.07 2.94
CA CYS A 482 -26.66 -34.78 4.29
C CYS A 482 -25.63 -33.64 4.32
N CYS A 483 -24.65 -33.65 3.41
CA CYS A 483 -23.65 -32.59 3.33
C CYS A 483 -24.30 -31.23 3.11
N GLU A 484 -25.17 -31.09 2.11
CA GLU A 484 -25.87 -29.83 1.81
C GLU A 484 -26.70 -29.36 3.01
N ALA A 485 -27.41 -30.26 3.70
CA ALA A 485 -28.23 -29.91 4.86
C ALA A 485 -27.42 -29.37 6.05
N ILE A 486 -26.18 -29.85 6.25
CA ILE A 486 -25.27 -29.31 7.26
C ILE A 486 -24.63 -28.01 6.79
N CYS A 487 -24.13 -27.97 5.56
CA CYS A 487 -23.40 -26.83 4.99
C CYS A 487 -24.27 -25.57 4.84
N ASN A 488 -25.57 -25.73 4.57
CA ASN A 488 -26.53 -24.61 4.60
C ASN A 488 -26.74 -23.97 5.99
N VAL A 489 -26.27 -24.61 7.07
CA VAL A 489 -26.44 -24.13 8.46
C VAL A 489 -25.10 -23.84 9.15
N ASP A 490 -24.03 -24.50 8.72
CA ASP A 490 -22.65 -24.15 9.07
C ASP A 490 -21.72 -24.34 7.86
N PRO A 491 -21.46 -23.28 7.08
CA PRO A 491 -20.54 -23.32 5.94
C PRO A 491 -19.13 -23.79 6.31
N TYR A 492 -18.72 -23.76 7.59
CA TYR A 492 -17.45 -24.37 8.02
C TYR A 492 -17.34 -25.83 7.57
N CYS A 493 -18.45 -26.52 7.34
CA CYS A 493 -18.42 -27.91 6.88
C CYS A 493 -18.05 -28.09 5.39
N CYS A 494 -18.06 -27.03 4.60
CA CYS A 494 -17.63 -27.04 3.19
C CYS A 494 -16.58 -25.98 2.79
N VAL A 495 -16.11 -25.07 3.68
CA VAL A 495 -15.24 -23.90 3.25
C VAL A 495 -13.56 -23.86 3.60
N VAL A 496 -13.93 -24.24 4.91
CA VAL A 496 -13.50 -24.92 6.20
C VAL A 496 -12.93 -26.38 6.27
N SER A 497 -13.63 -27.29 6.95
CA SER A 497 -13.31 -28.74 7.03
C SER A 497 -14.47 -29.51 7.68
N TRP A 498 -14.73 -30.74 7.24
CA TRP A 498 -15.72 -31.63 7.85
C TRP A 498 -15.17 -32.26 9.15
N ASP A 499 -15.22 -31.45 10.20
CA ASP A 499 -14.54 -31.65 11.48
C ASP A 499 -15.41 -32.41 12.52
N ALA A 500 -15.10 -32.25 13.81
CA ALA A 500 -15.92 -32.74 14.90
C ALA A 500 -17.27 -32.00 15.06
N SER A 501 -17.35 -30.70 14.75
CA SER A 501 -18.59 -29.91 14.72
C SER A 501 -19.52 -30.39 13.61
N CYS A 502 -19.00 -30.57 12.39
CA CYS A 502 -19.78 -31.00 11.22
C CYS A 502 -20.37 -32.40 11.39
N ARG A 503 -19.52 -33.36 11.76
CA ARG A 503 -19.94 -34.70 12.17
C ARG A 503 -21.02 -34.68 13.26
N ASN A 504 -20.87 -33.84 14.29
CA ASN A 504 -21.84 -33.77 15.39
C ASN A 504 -23.23 -33.25 14.94
N LYS A 505 -23.29 -32.38 13.92
CA LYS A 505 -24.57 -31.94 13.34
C LYS A 505 -25.20 -33.04 12.50
N ALA A 506 -24.44 -33.69 11.62
CA ALA A 506 -24.92 -34.85 10.86
C ALA A 506 -25.42 -35.99 11.76
N GLN A 507 -24.73 -36.25 12.88
CA GLN A 507 -25.13 -37.25 13.87
C GLN A 507 -26.30 -36.82 14.79
N SER A 508 -26.82 -35.59 14.70
CA SER A 508 -27.88 -35.13 15.62
C SER A 508 -29.28 -35.62 15.22
N GLY A 509 -29.50 -35.86 13.93
CA GLY A 509 -30.81 -36.21 13.37
C GLY A 509 -31.79 -35.04 13.22
N ASP A 510 -31.33 -33.79 13.43
CA ASP A 510 -32.16 -32.58 13.25
C ASP A 510 -32.20 -32.07 11.79
N TYR A 511 -31.35 -32.62 10.91
CA TYR A 511 -31.07 -32.11 9.56
C TYR A 511 -31.60 -33.09 8.49
N PRO A 512 -32.62 -32.70 7.67
CA PRO A 512 -33.17 -33.57 6.64
C PRO A 512 -32.12 -33.93 5.59
N GLY A 513 -31.92 -35.22 5.33
CA GLY A 513 -30.84 -35.75 4.47
C GLY A 513 -29.81 -36.56 5.26
N CYS A 514 -29.56 -36.24 6.53
CA CYS A 514 -28.64 -36.99 7.39
C CYS A 514 -29.29 -38.24 8.05
N ASP A 515 -29.85 -39.14 7.24
CA ASP A 515 -30.43 -40.41 7.67
C ASP A 515 -29.35 -41.52 7.81
N GLY A 516 -28.58 -41.48 8.91
CA GLY A 516 -27.47 -42.42 9.24
C GLY A 516 -27.84 -43.70 9.99
#